data_AF-A0A833G7U1-F1
#
_entry.id   AF-A0A833G7U1-F1
#
_cell.length_a   1.000
_cell.length_b   1.000
_cell.length_c   1.000
_cell.angle_alpha   90.00
_cell.angle_beta   90.00
_cell.angle_gamma   90.00
#
_symmetry.space_group_name_H-M   'P 1'
#
loop_
_entity.id
_entity.type
_entity.pdbx_description
1 polymer ?
#
loop_
_entity_poly.entity_id
_entity_poly.type
_entity_poly.pdbx_seq_one_letter_code
_entity_poly.pdbx_strand_id
1 'polypeptide(L)'
;MVRDGDLGPVRLVEVEYIQGHNAALTDHEQGSARNWHFVPEKAGQSLVLGDIGSHAHHMVRYVTRQNFARLTADIAATVPGRNAHDHAGVLFRLENGAPGVMWVTQAGAGAVHGLHFRVFGQHGGLEWFEETPNQLFHSRLGAPALTYERGGPGLKPEAGHATRTGIGHPEGYQEAFAVLYADAAEAIVARRLGRKPDPLALDFPTVEDGAHTMAFIAAAVESSRTGSWVDCRPAL
;
A
#
# COMPACT_ATOMS: atom_id res chain seq x y z
N MET A 1 -2.24 2.37 -17.14
CA MET A 1 -3.54 1.65 -17.14
C MET A 1 -4.64 2.44 -16.46
N VAL A 2 -4.70 2.55 -15.12
CA VAL A 2 -5.76 3.33 -14.43
C VAL A 2 -5.77 4.79 -14.91
N ARG A 3 -4.62 5.45 -14.89
CA ARG A 3 -4.42 6.81 -15.41
C ARG A 3 -4.83 6.97 -16.88
N ASP A 4 -4.68 5.91 -17.68
CA ASP A 4 -4.97 5.94 -19.12
C ASP A 4 -6.45 5.66 -19.43
N GLY A 5 -7.27 5.42 -18.40
CA GLY A 5 -8.69 5.15 -18.54
C GLY A 5 -9.04 3.71 -18.92
N ASP A 6 -8.07 2.79 -18.92
CA ASP A 6 -8.28 1.37 -19.27
C ASP A 6 -9.37 0.72 -18.38
N LEU A 7 -9.50 1.17 -17.12
CA LEU A 7 -10.52 0.72 -16.17
C LEU A 7 -11.75 1.65 -16.12
N GLY A 8 -11.71 2.82 -16.74
CA GLY A 8 -12.66 3.90 -16.48
C GLY A 8 -12.59 4.42 -15.04
N PRO A 9 -13.61 5.17 -14.55
CA PRO A 9 -13.66 5.65 -13.18
C PRO A 9 -13.60 4.50 -12.17
N VAL A 10 -12.75 4.63 -11.15
CA VAL A 10 -12.64 3.67 -10.03
C VAL A 10 -13.95 3.66 -9.24
N ARG A 11 -14.45 2.45 -8.94
CA ARG A 11 -15.73 2.21 -8.26
C ARG A 11 -15.59 1.43 -6.97
N LEU A 12 -14.66 0.49 -6.88
CA LEU A 12 -14.46 -0.35 -5.70
C LEU A 12 -12.96 -0.61 -5.51
N VAL A 13 -12.53 -0.62 -4.25
CA VAL A 13 -11.15 -0.98 -3.90
C VAL A 13 -11.15 -1.93 -2.71
N GLU A 14 -10.35 -2.97 -2.81
CA GLU A 14 -9.98 -3.84 -1.71
C GLU A 14 -8.45 -3.88 -1.63
N VAL A 15 -7.91 -3.83 -0.42
CA VAL A 15 -6.48 -3.98 -0.17
C VAL A 15 -6.28 -4.76 1.12
N GLU A 16 -5.35 -5.68 1.11
CA GLU A 16 -4.95 -6.40 2.30
C GLU A 16 -3.43 -6.40 2.42
N TYR A 17 -2.93 -6.44 3.66
CA TYR A 17 -1.54 -6.72 3.94
C TYR A 17 -1.48 -7.61 5.17
N ILE A 18 -1.39 -8.91 4.92
CA ILE A 18 -1.51 -9.95 5.92
C ILE A 18 -0.14 -10.61 6.09
N GLN A 19 0.38 -10.57 7.31
CA GLN A 19 1.59 -11.25 7.73
C GLN A 19 1.28 -12.12 8.94
N GLY A 20 2.06 -13.18 9.14
CA GLY A 20 1.91 -14.11 10.27
C GLY A 20 3.06 -14.14 11.25
N HIS A 21 4.12 -13.37 11.01
CA HIS A 21 5.35 -13.45 11.81
C HIS A 21 5.16 -13.04 13.28
N ASN A 22 4.11 -12.28 13.61
CA ASN A 22 3.73 -11.90 14.97
C ASN A 22 2.45 -12.61 15.44
N ALA A 23 2.10 -13.78 14.90
CA ALA A 23 0.90 -14.51 15.32
C ALA A 23 0.95 -15.10 16.74
N ALA A 24 2.13 -15.13 17.37
CA ALA A 24 2.31 -15.53 18.77
C ALA A 24 3.06 -14.45 19.54
N LEU A 25 2.79 -14.38 20.85
CA LEU A 25 3.52 -13.50 21.75
C LEU A 25 4.94 -14.05 21.93
N THR A 26 5.95 -13.22 21.68
CA THR A 26 7.35 -13.62 21.88
C THR A 26 7.91 -13.08 23.20
N ASP A 27 8.94 -13.74 23.75
CA ASP A 27 9.66 -13.25 24.95
C ASP A 27 10.24 -11.83 24.73
N HIS A 28 10.50 -11.46 23.47
CA HIS A 28 11.00 -10.13 23.10
C HIS A 28 9.94 -9.03 23.23
N GLU A 29 8.65 -9.38 23.22
CA GLU A 29 7.54 -8.46 23.49
C GLU A 29 7.29 -8.30 24.99
N GLN A 30 7.75 -9.26 25.79
CA GLN A 30 7.61 -9.27 27.25
C GLN A 30 8.80 -8.57 27.92
N GLY A 31 8.82 -7.24 27.91
CA GLY A 31 9.73 -6.48 28.80
C GLY A 31 11.19 -6.39 28.36
N SER A 32 11.52 -6.75 27.11
CA SER A 32 12.82 -6.44 26.53
C SER A 32 12.90 -4.94 26.20
N ALA A 33 13.72 -4.19 26.94
CA ALA A 33 14.02 -2.78 26.65
C ALA A 33 14.61 -2.53 25.24
N ARG A 34 14.96 -3.59 24.49
CA ARG A 34 15.55 -3.50 23.15
C ARG A 34 14.52 -3.45 22.03
N ASN A 35 13.28 -3.91 22.23
CA ASN A 35 12.26 -3.89 21.18
C ASN A 35 11.22 -2.80 21.42
N TRP A 36 11.54 -1.59 20.97
CA TRP A 36 10.69 -0.41 21.15
C TRP A 36 9.44 -0.42 20.28
N HIS A 37 9.38 -1.26 19.23
CA HIS A 37 8.24 -1.32 18.31
C HIS A 37 6.93 -1.65 19.05
N PHE A 38 6.98 -2.56 20.04
CA PHE A 38 5.80 -2.95 20.81
C PHE A 38 5.48 -2.03 22.00
N VAL A 39 6.17 -0.88 22.10
CA VAL A 39 5.96 0.14 23.14
C VAL A 39 5.23 1.32 22.51
N PRO A 40 3.90 1.46 22.67
CA PRO A 40 3.11 2.49 21.98
C PRO A 40 3.61 3.91 22.19
N GLU A 41 4.17 4.21 23.37
CA GLU A 41 4.71 5.53 23.70
C GLU A 41 5.95 5.89 22.85
N LYS A 42 6.62 4.90 22.26
CA LYS A 42 7.80 5.07 21.38
C LYS A 42 7.47 4.85 19.92
N ALA A 43 6.71 3.80 19.61
CA ALA A 43 6.41 3.39 18.24
C ALA A 43 5.27 4.19 17.59
N GLY A 44 4.48 4.91 18.40
CA GLY A 44 3.33 5.66 17.94
C GLY A 44 2.01 4.95 18.18
N GLN A 45 0.93 5.57 17.70
CA GLN A 45 -0.44 5.24 18.11
C GLN A 45 -0.99 3.92 17.55
N SER A 46 -0.36 3.36 16.50
CA SER A 46 -0.72 2.05 15.96
C SER A 46 0.49 1.44 15.24
N LEU A 47 1.07 0.40 15.83
CA LEU A 47 2.20 -0.32 15.23
C LEU A 47 1.83 -0.89 13.86
N VAL A 48 0.74 -1.66 13.79
CA VAL A 48 0.35 -2.35 12.55
C VAL A 48 0.05 -1.37 11.40
N LEU A 49 -0.57 -0.23 11.68
CA LEU A 49 -0.85 0.78 10.66
C LEU A 49 0.39 1.56 10.25
N GLY A 50 1.29 1.86 11.18
CA GLY A 50 2.56 2.52 10.86
C GLY A 50 3.49 1.64 10.04
N ASP A 51 3.62 0.38 10.45
CA ASP A 51 4.55 -0.59 9.86
C ASP A 51 4.07 -1.07 8.49
N ILE A 52 2.89 -1.69 8.41
CA ILE A 52 2.40 -2.31 7.16
C ILE A 52 1.13 -1.67 6.60
N GLY A 53 0.31 -1.02 7.42
CA GLY A 53 -0.87 -0.30 6.92
C GLY A 53 -0.52 0.91 6.05
N SER A 54 0.65 1.52 6.29
CA SER A 54 1.20 2.60 5.48
C SER A 54 1.46 2.16 4.03
N HIS A 55 1.96 0.94 3.83
CA HIS A 55 2.13 0.34 2.51
C HIS A 55 0.78 0.09 1.81
N ALA A 56 -0.20 -0.49 2.52
CA ALA A 56 -1.53 -0.71 1.98
C ALA A 56 -2.22 0.62 1.57
N HIS A 57 -2.11 1.63 2.44
CA HIS A 57 -2.59 2.99 2.15
C HIS A 57 -1.92 3.60 0.92
N HIS A 58 -0.59 3.56 0.86
CA HIS A 58 0.15 4.10 -0.27
C HIS A 58 -0.18 3.39 -1.57
N MET A 59 -0.33 2.06 -1.56
CA MET A 59 -0.67 1.26 -2.74
C MET A 59 -2.02 1.68 -3.33
N VAL A 60 -3.05 1.86 -2.49
CA VAL A 60 -4.35 2.35 -2.94
C VAL A 60 -4.22 3.72 -3.59
N ARG A 61 -3.54 4.68 -2.95
CA ARG A 61 -3.37 6.03 -3.52
C ARG A 61 -2.60 6.00 -4.83
N TYR A 62 -1.52 5.24 -4.89
CA TYR A 62 -0.67 5.12 -6.08
C TYR A 62 -1.41 4.52 -7.28
N VAL A 63 -2.10 3.38 -7.08
CA VAL A 63 -2.78 2.67 -8.17
C VAL A 63 -4.01 3.44 -8.64
N THR A 64 -4.82 3.96 -7.71
CA THR A 64 -6.09 4.62 -8.03
C THR A 64 -5.92 6.09 -8.42
N ARG A 65 -4.81 6.71 -8.02
CA ARG A 65 -4.58 8.17 -8.08
C ARG A 65 -5.68 8.97 -7.36
N GLN A 66 -6.28 8.38 -6.33
CA GLN A 66 -7.27 9.00 -5.45
C GLN A 66 -6.71 9.11 -4.03
N ASN A 67 -7.07 10.17 -3.31
CA ASN A 67 -6.85 10.22 -1.87
C ASN A 67 -8.02 9.58 -1.11
N PHE A 68 -7.76 9.20 0.13
CA PHE A 68 -8.79 8.83 1.08
C PHE A 68 -9.49 10.10 1.58
N ALA A 69 -10.83 10.06 1.62
CA ALA A 69 -11.65 11.17 2.11
C ALA A 69 -12.06 10.97 3.57
N ARG A 70 -12.56 9.78 3.90
CA ARG A 70 -12.99 9.41 5.25
C ARG A 70 -12.98 7.91 5.45
N LEU A 71 -12.90 7.48 6.69
CA LEU A 71 -12.85 6.07 7.07
C LEU A 71 -13.61 5.79 8.35
N THR A 72 -13.91 4.51 8.58
CA THR A 72 -14.18 3.96 9.92
C THR A 72 -13.28 2.75 10.13
N ALA A 73 -12.69 2.61 11.31
CA ALA A 73 -11.69 1.59 11.60
C ALA A 73 -11.99 0.82 12.90
N ASP A 74 -11.65 -0.46 12.89
CA ASP A 74 -11.45 -1.28 14.08
C ASP A 74 -9.96 -1.62 14.17
N ILE A 75 -9.35 -1.35 15.32
CA ILE A 75 -7.91 -1.55 15.56
C ILE A 75 -7.78 -2.27 16.89
N ALA A 76 -7.08 -3.39 16.89
CA ALA A 76 -7.00 -4.26 18.05
C ALA A 76 -5.63 -4.92 18.20
N ALA A 77 -5.36 -5.35 19.44
CA ALA A 77 -4.37 -6.38 19.73
C ALA A 77 -5.13 -7.71 19.85
N THR A 78 -4.93 -8.60 18.87
CA THR A 78 -5.65 -9.87 18.75
C THR A 78 -4.91 -11.01 19.44
N VAL A 79 -3.58 -10.93 19.54
CA VAL A 79 -2.79 -11.92 20.27
C VAL A 79 -2.88 -11.67 21.78
N PRO A 80 -3.31 -12.68 22.58
CA PRO A 80 -3.44 -12.52 24.03
C PRO A 80 -2.14 -12.06 24.69
N GLY A 81 -2.22 -11.02 25.54
CA GLY A 81 -1.09 -10.47 26.28
C GLY A 81 -0.24 -9.45 25.51
N ARG A 82 -0.56 -9.18 24.24
CA ARG A 82 0.10 -8.12 23.46
C ARG A 82 -0.49 -6.75 23.78
N ASN A 83 0.38 -5.75 23.95
CA ASN A 83 -0.03 -4.37 24.20
C ASN A 83 -0.17 -3.54 22.93
N ALA A 84 0.61 -3.84 21.89
CA ALA A 84 0.56 -3.12 20.62
C ALA A 84 -0.50 -3.68 19.68
N HIS A 85 -1.14 -2.82 18.90
CA HIS A 85 -2.08 -3.25 17.87
C HIS A 85 -1.38 -4.11 16.81
N ASP A 86 -1.99 -5.26 16.48
CA ASP A 86 -1.52 -6.21 15.47
C ASP A 86 -2.57 -6.47 14.37
N HIS A 87 -3.71 -5.77 14.46
CA HIS A 87 -4.83 -5.85 13.53
C HIS A 87 -5.42 -4.46 13.27
N ALA A 88 -5.76 -4.21 12.02
CA ALA A 88 -6.64 -3.12 11.62
C ALA A 88 -7.58 -3.56 10.48
N GLY A 89 -8.88 -3.39 10.70
CA GLY A 89 -9.91 -3.48 9.66
C GLY A 89 -10.48 -2.09 9.39
N VAL A 90 -10.44 -1.63 8.14
CA VAL A 90 -10.84 -0.26 7.78
C VAL A 90 -11.83 -0.28 6.62
N LEU A 91 -12.98 0.36 6.80
CA LEU A 91 -13.88 0.72 5.70
C LEU A 91 -13.62 2.18 5.34
N PHE A 92 -13.50 2.49 4.05
CA PHE A 92 -13.16 3.85 3.62
C PHE A 92 -13.99 4.34 2.43
N ARG A 93 -13.86 5.65 2.19
CA ARG A 93 -14.31 6.34 0.98
C ARG A 93 -13.12 7.10 0.40
N LEU A 94 -12.90 6.93 -0.89
CA LEU A 94 -11.98 7.78 -1.66
C LEU A 94 -12.63 9.13 -1.97
N GLU A 95 -11.85 10.12 -2.38
CA GLU A 95 -12.34 11.46 -2.73
C GLU A 95 -13.35 11.47 -3.88
N ASN A 96 -13.25 10.53 -4.81
CA ASN A 96 -14.27 10.32 -5.85
C ASN A 96 -15.55 9.61 -5.35
N GLY A 97 -15.63 9.29 -4.04
CA GLY A 97 -16.76 8.61 -3.41
C GLY A 97 -16.72 7.08 -3.48
N ALA A 98 -15.74 6.48 -4.16
CA ALA A 98 -15.64 5.02 -4.27
C ALA A 98 -15.45 4.38 -2.87
N PRO A 99 -16.26 3.38 -2.50
CA PRO A 99 -16.05 2.61 -1.29
C PRO A 99 -14.84 1.68 -1.40
N GLY A 100 -14.23 1.41 -0.26
CA GLY A 100 -13.27 0.32 -0.17
C GLY A 100 -13.14 -0.26 1.22
N VAL A 101 -12.38 -1.35 1.27
CA VAL A 101 -12.05 -2.14 2.46
C VAL A 101 -10.54 -2.34 2.50
N MET A 102 -9.97 -2.20 3.69
CA MET A 102 -8.59 -2.49 3.99
C MET A 102 -8.49 -3.45 5.17
N TRP A 103 -7.71 -4.52 5.03
CA TRP A 103 -7.39 -5.42 6.14
C TRP A 103 -5.88 -5.57 6.30
N VAL A 104 -5.38 -5.20 7.47
CA VAL A 104 -3.95 -5.22 7.76
C VAL A 104 -3.74 -5.97 9.07
N THR A 105 -2.86 -6.98 9.06
CA THR A 105 -2.54 -7.70 10.29
C THR A 105 -1.16 -8.35 10.23
N GLN A 106 -0.50 -8.46 11.37
CA GLN A 106 0.72 -9.26 11.56
C GLN A 106 0.48 -10.52 12.38
N ALA A 107 -0.77 -10.75 12.80
CA ALA A 107 -1.19 -11.86 13.63
C ALA A 107 -1.86 -13.01 12.84
N GLY A 108 -1.79 -12.99 11.50
CA GLY A 108 -2.37 -14.02 10.65
C GLY A 108 -1.59 -15.32 10.73
N ALA A 109 -1.90 -16.20 11.69
CA ALA A 109 -1.18 -17.47 11.86
C ALA A 109 -1.12 -18.28 10.55
N GLY A 110 0.10 -18.55 10.08
CA GLY A 110 0.35 -19.27 8.82
C GLY A 110 0.46 -18.40 7.57
N ALA A 111 0.15 -17.10 7.66
CA ALA A 111 0.44 -16.15 6.59
C ALA A 111 1.95 -15.90 6.51
N VAL A 112 2.50 -15.92 5.30
CA VAL A 112 3.92 -15.70 5.05
C VAL A 112 4.18 -14.19 4.94
N HIS A 113 3.58 -13.58 3.93
CA HIS A 113 3.50 -12.15 3.67
C HIS A 113 2.23 -11.91 2.83
N GLY A 114 1.97 -10.69 2.36
CA GLY A 114 0.91 -10.56 1.38
C GLY A 114 0.25 -9.20 1.27
N LEU A 115 0.98 -8.21 0.79
CA LEU A 115 0.33 -7.03 0.22
C LEU A 115 -0.40 -7.44 -1.07
N HIS A 116 -1.71 -7.25 -1.10
CA HIS A 116 -2.59 -7.61 -2.20
C HIS A 116 -3.62 -6.50 -2.39
N PHE A 117 -3.94 -6.17 -3.63
CA PHE A 117 -5.05 -5.26 -3.91
C PHE A 117 -5.91 -5.75 -5.06
N ARG A 118 -7.17 -5.31 -5.03
CA ARG A 118 -8.11 -5.37 -6.15
C ARG A 118 -8.74 -4.00 -6.37
N VAL A 119 -8.64 -3.49 -7.59
CA VAL A 119 -9.23 -2.20 -7.99
C VAL A 119 -10.19 -2.45 -9.13
N PHE A 120 -11.47 -2.12 -8.94
CA PHE A 120 -12.50 -2.23 -9.97
C PHE A 120 -12.95 -0.85 -10.42
N GLY A 121 -12.88 -0.63 -11.73
CA GLY A 121 -13.46 0.53 -12.38
C GLY A 121 -14.72 0.21 -13.17
N GLN A 122 -15.18 1.17 -13.97
CA GLN A 122 -16.33 1.01 -14.86
C GLN A 122 -16.14 -0.09 -15.94
N HIS A 123 -14.92 -0.29 -16.44
CA HIS A 123 -14.63 -1.13 -17.61
C HIS A 123 -13.95 -2.46 -17.27
N GLY A 124 -13.55 -2.68 -16.01
CA GLY A 124 -12.82 -3.87 -15.59
C GLY A 124 -12.15 -3.73 -14.24
N GLY A 125 -11.36 -4.72 -13.87
CA GLY A 125 -10.59 -4.73 -12.63
C GLY A 125 -9.12 -5.10 -12.81
N LEU A 126 -8.30 -4.63 -11.87
CA LEU A 126 -6.90 -5.01 -11.69
C LEU A 126 -6.72 -5.72 -10.35
N GLU A 127 -5.87 -6.73 -10.34
CA GLU A 127 -5.46 -7.45 -9.14
C GLU A 127 -3.96 -7.70 -9.20
N TRP A 128 -3.27 -7.49 -8.07
CA TRP A 128 -1.84 -7.71 -7.96
C TRP A 128 -1.50 -8.18 -6.55
N PHE A 129 -0.61 -9.17 -6.48
CA PHE A 129 -0.20 -9.80 -5.24
C PHE A 129 1.31 -9.81 -5.12
N GLU A 130 1.83 -9.27 -4.02
CA GLU A 130 3.25 -9.07 -3.80
C GLU A 130 4.07 -10.37 -3.81
N GLU A 131 3.53 -11.49 -3.33
CA GLU A 131 4.27 -12.77 -3.36
C GLU A 131 4.44 -13.34 -4.78
N THR A 132 3.67 -12.81 -5.74
CA THR A 132 3.81 -13.07 -7.18
C THR A 132 4.00 -11.74 -7.92
N PRO A 133 5.06 -10.97 -7.61
CA PRO A 133 5.11 -9.54 -7.91
C PRO A 133 5.26 -9.24 -9.41
N ASN A 134 5.67 -10.25 -10.18
CA ASN A 134 5.90 -10.16 -11.62
C ASN A 134 4.59 -10.25 -12.44
N GLN A 135 3.45 -10.56 -11.81
CA GLN A 135 2.18 -10.77 -12.47
C GLN A 135 1.16 -9.68 -12.10
N LEU A 136 0.50 -9.11 -13.10
CA LEU A 136 -0.65 -8.23 -12.93
C LEU A 136 -1.87 -8.84 -13.63
N PHE A 137 -2.93 -9.08 -12.89
CA PHE A 137 -4.18 -9.62 -13.43
C PHE A 137 -5.09 -8.47 -13.86
N HIS A 138 -5.65 -8.58 -15.07
CA HIS A 138 -6.55 -7.59 -15.65
C HIS A 138 -7.76 -8.26 -16.26
N SER A 139 -8.93 -7.95 -15.71
CA SER A 139 -10.21 -8.53 -16.13
C SER A 139 -11.13 -7.43 -16.66
N ARG A 140 -11.22 -7.30 -17.99
CA ARG A 140 -12.12 -6.35 -18.64
C ARG A 140 -13.54 -6.91 -18.70
N LEU A 141 -14.53 -6.03 -18.55
CA LEU A 141 -15.94 -6.42 -18.67
C LEU A 141 -16.22 -6.92 -20.09
N GLY A 142 -16.76 -8.14 -20.20
CA GLY A 142 -17.09 -8.75 -21.50
C GLY A 142 -15.90 -9.28 -22.30
N ALA A 143 -14.72 -9.43 -21.68
CA ALA A 143 -13.54 -10.02 -22.31
C ALA A 143 -12.86 -11.06 -21.40
N PRO A 144 -11.98 -11.92 -21.94
CA PRO A 144 -11.18 -12.82 -21.11
C PRO A 144 -10.30 -12.08 -20.11
N ALA A 145 -10.10 -12.68 -18.94
CA ALA A 145 -9.10 -12.24 -17.99
C ALA A 145 -7.69 -12.47 -18.57
N LEU A 146 -6.79 -11.50 -18.34
CA LEU A 146 -5.41 -11.53 -18.79
C LEU A 146 -4.47 -11.47 -17.60
N THR A 147 -3.36 -12.18 -17.70
CA THR A 147 -2.19 -12.00 -16.83
C THR A 147 -1.11 -11.31 -17.63
N TYR A 148 -0.70 -10.13 -17.18
CA TYR A 148 0.47 -9.42 -17.71
C TYR A 148 1.69 -9.85 -16.93
N GLU A 149 2.72 -10.28 -17.65
CA GLU A 149 4.02 -10.61 -17.08
C GLU A 149 4.95 -9.40 -17.19
N ARG A 150 5.72 -9.13 -16.13
CA ARG A 150 6.79 -8.11 -16.11
C ARG A 150 7.74 -8.31 -17.30
N GLY A 151 8.06 -7.23 -18.01
CA GLY A 151 8.86 -7.28 -19.24
C GLY A 151 8.16 -7.92 -20.44
N GLY A 152 6.88 -8.28 -20.31
CA GLY A 152 6.05 -8.85 -21.37
C GLY A 152 5.43 -7.83 -22.32
N PRO A 153 4.75 -8.32 -23.38
CA PRO A 153 4.09 -7.47 -24.36
C PRO A 153 2.86 -6.76 -23.76
N GLY A 154 2.52 -5.60 -24.31
CA GLY A 154 1.31 -4.84 -23.93
C GLY A 154 1.44 -4.02 -22.65
N LEU A 155 2.63 -3.98 -22.04
CA LEU A 155 2.94 -3.11 -20.92
C LEU A 155 3.08 -1.63 -21.36
N LYS A 156 2.82 -0.72 -20.42
CA LYS A 156 3.00 0.73 -20.61
C LYS A 156 4.47 1.13 -20.38
N PRO A 157 4.94 2.28 -20.91
CA PRO A 157 6.36 2.68 -20.82
C PRO A 157 6.93 2.68 -19.40
N GLU A 158 6.12 3.05 -18.40
CA GLU A 158 6.51 3.09 -16.99
C GLU A 158 6.89 1.70 -16.46
N ALA A 159 6.17 0.64 -16.88
CA ALA A 159 6.51 -0.73 -16.51
C ALA A 159 7.80 -1.21 -17.19
N GLY A 160 8.10 -0.70 -18.39
CA GLY A 160 9.38 -0.92 -19.05
C GLY A 160 10.54 -0.24 -18.32
N HIS A 161 10.35 1.01 -17.87
CA HIS A 161 11.33 1.76 -17.08
C HIS A 161 11.70 1.06 -15.76
N ALA A 162 10.70 0.47 -15.09
CA ALA A 162 10.89 -0.26 -13.84
C ALA A 162 11.55 -1.65 -14.01
N THR A 163 11.64 -2.18 -15.23
CA THR A 163 12.19 -3.53 -15.51
C THR A 163 13.72 -3.49 -15.61
N ARG A 164 14.42 -4.38 -14.89
CA ARG A 164 15.90 -4.43 -14.84
C ARG A 164 16.52 -5.67 -15.51
N THR A 165 15.75 -6.73 -15.64
CA THR A 165 16.14 -8.04 -16.17
C THR A 165 15.14 -8.48 -17.25
N GLY A 166 15.61 -9.31 -18.19
CA GLY A 166 14.78 -9.84 -19.25
C GLY A 166 13.61 -10.68 -18.72
N ILE A 167 12.51 -10.71 -19.49
CA ILE A 167 11.29 -11.49 -19.18
C ILE A 167 11.64 -12.94 -18.78
N GLY A 168 10.93 -13.46 -17.78
CA GLY A 168 11.13 -14.82 -17.25
C GLY A 168 12.18 -14.93 -16.15
N HIS A 169 13.11 -13.98 -16.02
CA HIS A 169 13.98 -13.90 -14.85
C HIS A 169 13.19 -13.23 -13.72
N PRO A 170 13.08 -13.83 -12.52
CA PRO A 170 12.31 -13.24 -11.45
C PRO A 170 13.00 -11.98 -10.92
N GLU A 171 12.24 -10.90 -10.81
CA GLU A 171 12.60 -9.73 -9.98
C GLU A 171 11.76 -9.75 -8.71
N GLY A 172 12.23 -9.04 -7.68
CA GLY A 172 11.50 -8.91 -6.44
C GLY A 172 11.86 -7.66 -5.66
N TYR A 173 11.88 -7.80 -4.35
CA TYR A 173 12.00 -6.71 -3.39
C TYR A 173 13.23 -5.82 -3.64
N GLN A 174 14.40 -6.41 -3.94
CA GLN A 174 15.63 -5.64 -4.13
C GLN A 174 15.57 -4.76 -5.37
N GLU A 175 15.06 -5.27 -6.49
CA GLU A 175 14.91 -4.49 -7.73
C GLU A 175 13.88 -3.36 -7.56
N ALA A 176 12.76 -3.63 -6.87
CA ALA A 176 11.75 -2.62 -6.57
C ALA A 176 12.34 -1.42 -5.81
N PHE A 177 13.16 -1.68 -4.79
CA PHE A 177 13.86 -0.63 -4.04
C PHE A 177 14.94 0.06 -4.89
N ALA A 178 15.67 -0.69 -5.73
CA ALA A 178 16.67 -0.10 -6.62
C ALA A 178 16.04 0.88 -7.62
N VAL A 179 14.87 0.55 -8.19
CA VAL A 179 14.10 1.46 -9.06
C VAL A 179 13.70 2.71 -8.28
N LEU A 180 13.08 2.54 -7.11
CA LEU A 180 12.62 3.64 -6.28
C LEU A 180 13.74 4.65 -5.95
N TYR A 181 14.90 4.16 -5.51
CA TYR A 181 16.03 5.01 -5.16
C TYR A 181 16.72 5.62 -6.38
N ALA A 182 16.76 4.91 -7.51
CA ALA A 182 17.30 5.45 -8.75
C ALA A 182 16.44 6.62 -9.27
N ASP A 183 15.12 6.50 -9.20
CA ASP A 183 14.19 7.54 -9.65
C ASP A 183 14.29 8.79 -8.76
N ALA A 184 14.34 8.61 -7.45
CA ALA A 184 14.58 9.71 -6.52
C ALA A 184 15.95 10.39 -6.77
N ALA A 185 17.00 9.61 -7.03
CA ALA A 185 18.32 10.14 -7.34
C ALA A 185 18.32 10.96 -8.64
N GLU A 186 17.64 10.48 -9.68
CA GLU A 186 17.47 11.17 -10.95
C GLU A 186 16.83 12.56 -10.75
N ALA A 187 15.72 12.63 -10.00
CA ALA A 187 15.07 13.90 -9.67
C ALA A 187 15.98 14.87 -8.89
N ILE A 188 16.74 14.36 -7.90
CA ILE A 188 17.68 15.18 -7.11
C ILE A 188 18.80 15.72 -7.98
N VAL A 189 19.42 14.87 -8.80
CA VAL A 189 20.53 15.25 -9.69
C VAL A 189 20.05 16.26 -10.74
N ALA A 190 18.89 16.03 -11.34
CA ALA A 190 18.30 16.94 -12.32
C ALA A 190 18.15 18.35 -11.74
N ARG A 191 17.58 18.45 -10.53
CA ARG A 191 17.41 19.72 -9.81
C ARG A 191 18.74 20.41 -9.52
N ARG A 192 19.74 19.68 -9.03
CA ARG A 192 21.07 20.24 -8.71
C ARG A 192 21.80 20.77 -9.94
N LEU A 193 21.59 20.16 -11.10
CA LEU A 193 22.21 20.55 -12.36
C LEU A 193 21.38 21.55 -13.18
N GLY A 194 20.18 21.94 -12.71
CA GLY A 194 19.29 22.84 -13.45
C GLY A 194 18.73 22.25 -14.74
N ARG A 195 18.69 20.92 -14.87
CA ARG A 195 18.09 20.22 -16.01
C ARG A 195 16.70 19.67 -15.67
N LYS A 196 15.92 19.34 -16.70
CA LYS A 196 14.67 18.60 -16.51
C LYS A 196 14.99 17.13 -16.18
N PRO A 197 14.30 16.51 -15.20
CA PRO A 197 14.42 15.08 -14.94
C PRO A 197 13.79 14.26 -16.07
N ASP A 198 14.20 13.00 -16.18
CA ASP A 198 13.45 12.02 -16.98
C ASP A 198 12.00 11.92 -16.46
N PRO A 199 10.98 12.16 -17.30
CA PRO A 199 9.58 12.04 -16.89
C PRO A 199 9.19 10.66 -16.33
N LEU A 200 9.88 9.58 -16.74
CA LEU A 200 9.61 8.22 -16.24
C LEU A 200 10.21 7.97 -14.85
N ALA A 201 11.15 8.80 -14.43
CA ALA A 201 11.79 8.72 -13.11
C ALA A 201 11.10 9.58 -12.04
N LEU A 202 9.83 9.94 -12.25
CA LEU A 202 9.05 10.80 -11.35
C LEU A 202 7.97 10.02 -10.57
N ASP A 203 7.89 8.71 -10.74
CA ASP A 203 6.96 7.84 -9.99
C ASP A 203 7.61 7.33 -8.69
N PHE A 204 7.87 8.23 -7.73
CA PHE A 204 8.33 7.90 -6.37
C PHE A 204 7.52 8.67 -5.30
N PRO A 205 7.42 8.17 -4.05
CA PRO A 205 6.68 8.82 -2.98
C PRO A 205 7.26 10.18 -2.60
N THR A 206 6.37 11.13 -2.37
CA THR A 206 6.68 12.52 -2.00
C THR A 206 6.44 12.77 -0.50
N VAL A 207 6.79 13.98 -0.02
CA VAL A 207 6.49 14.35 1.37
C VAL A 207 4.98 14.47 1.61
N GLU A 208 4.24 14.88 0.58
CA GLU A 208 2.78 14.96 0.58
C GLU A 208 2.18 13.57 0.75
N ASP A 209 2.73 12.54 0.09
CA ASP A 209 2.28 11.15 0.26
C ASP A 209 2.48 10.66 1.70
N GLY A 210 3.57 11.10 2.35
CA GLY A 210 3.79 10.89 3.78
C GLY A 210 2.75 11.58 4.64
N ALA A 211 2.44 12.86 4.38
CA ALA A 211 1.43 13.62 5.12
C ALA A 211 0.03 12.99 5.02
N HIS A 212 -0.38 12.53 3.83
CA HIS A 212 -1.62 11.79 3.64
C HIS A 212 -1.65 10.50 4.46
N THR A 213 -0.53 9.77 4.51
CA THR A 213 -0.43 8.54 5.30
C THR A 213 -0.57 8.81 6.80
N MET A 214 0.08 9.86 7.30
CA MET A 214 -0.04 10.24 8.72
C MET A 214 -1.46 10.68 9.08
N ALA A 215 -2.12 11.44 8.21
CA ALA A 215 -3.52 11.84 8.41
C ALA A 215 -4.46 10.62 8.43
N PHE A 216 -4.25 9.65 7.54
CA PHE A 216 -4.99 8.39 7.52
C PHE A 216 -4.83 7.60 8.83
N ILE A 217 -3.60 7.43 9.32
CA ILE A 217 -3.33 6.69 10.56
C ILE A 217 -3.98 7.39 11.77
N ALA A 218 -3.83 8.71 11.89
CA ALA A 218 -4.44 9.48 12.97
C ALA A 218 -5.97 9.34 12.97
N ALA A 219 -6.60 9.46 11.80
CA ALA A 219 -8.04 9.29 11.64
C ALA A 219 -8.51 7.87 11.97
N ALA A 220 -7.73 6.84 11.61
CA ALA A 220 -8.05 5.45 11.93
C ALA A 220 -8.02 5.18 13.44
N VAL A 221 -7.02 5.71 14.14
CA VAL A 221 -6.94 5.63 15.61
C VAL A 221 -8.10 6.38 16.26
N GLU A 222 -8.42 7.58 15.79
CA GLU A 222 -9.57 8.34 16.28
C GLU A 222 -10.89 7.59 16.05
N SER A 223 -11.07 7.02 14.86
CA SER A 223 -12.26 6.27 14.49
C SER A 223 -12.45 5.04 15.38
N SER A 224 -11.40 4.24 15.59
CA SER A 224 -11.46 3.06 16.47
C SER A 224 -11.87 3.44 17.89
N ARG A 225 -11.35 4.56 18.42
CA ARG A 225 -11.71 5.06 19.75
C ARG A 225 -13.16 5.55 19.84
N THR A 226 -13.72 6.10 18.76
CA THR A 226 -15.01 6.79 18.76
C THR A 226 -16.15 5.99 18.12
N GLY A 227 -15.85 4.89 17.43
CA GLY A 227 -16.83 4.12 16.64
C GLY A 227 -17.47 4.90 15.50
N SER A 228 -16.84 5.99 15.05
CA SER A 228 -17.41 6.96 14.10
C SER A 228 -16.63 7.03 12.80
N TRP A 229 -17.28 7.50 11.73
CA TRP A 229 -16.57 7.88 10.50
C TRP A 229 -15.79 9.18 10.71
N VAL A 230 -14.50 9.17 10.35
CA VAL A 230 -13.58 10.30 10.53
C VAL A 230 -13.02 10.74 9.17
N ASP A 231 -12.93 12.05 8.95
CA ASP A 231 -12.27 12.64 7.78
C ASP A 231 -10.76 12.43 7.89
N CYS A 232 -10.11 11.98 6.81
CA CYS A 232 -8.68 11.67 6.81
C CYS A 232 -7.90 12.50 5.78
N ARG A 233 -8.48 13.60 5.28
CA ARG A 233 -7.78 14.51 4.38
C ARG A 233 -6.83 15.41 5.19
N PRO A 234 -5.55 15.50 4.81
CA PRO A 234 -4.61 16.38 5.50
C PRO A 234 -4.97 17.85 5.26
N ALA A 235 -4.68 18.70 6.25
CA ALA A 235 -4.69 20.15 6.08
C ALA A 235 -3.38 20.58 5.40
N LEU A 236 -3.37 20.58 4.06
CA LEU A 236 -2.23 20.99 3.23
C LEU A 236 -2.38 22.43 2.73
#